data_AF-A0ABD1NLU1-F1
#
_entry.id   AF-A0ABD1NLU1-F1
#
_cell.length_a   1.000
_cell.length_b   1.000
_cell.length_c   1.000
_cell.angle_alpha   90.00
_cell.angle_beta   90.00
_cell.angle_gamma   90.00
#
_symmetry.space_group_name_H-M   'P 1'
#
loop_
_entity.id
_entity.type
_entity.pdbx_description
1 polymer ?
#
loop_
_entity_poly.entity_id
_entity_poly.type
_entity_poly.pdbx_seq_one_letter_code
_entity_poly.pdbx_strand_id
1 'polypeptide(L)'
;MRLHLKYYMHVIPFIRAQHGLLDEAQHVPVGATAYVQNWCGDIASSYVLSNTDTNTKSFVVRAPGTLQSVPEVPYMTARIFQSEFTYTFNVTPGPKFIRLHFYPASYFDFNISGAFLSVSASNFTLLHNFRASLNADYINVPYFMKEFIVHVSGSLLELTFAPSYNARDAYAFVNGIEVVSMPLDLYIHSDDAPLPFVGHDTNPVYIYNDSAMECLHRLNVGGEKITPKYDTGMFRTWDTDEVYILGANVYLQPSNMSMPVLYADNNR
;
A
#
# COMPACT_ATOMS: atom_id res chain seq x y z
N MET A 1 -28.79 5.95 -41.38
CA MET A 1 -27.46 5.38 -41.10
C MET A 1 -27.04 5.83 -39.70
N ARG A 2 -27.33 5.03 -38.67
CA ARG A 2 -26.98 5.36 -37.27
C ARG A 2 -25.53 4.98 -37.03
N LEU A 3 -24.64 5.97 -36.95
CA LEU A 3 -23.28 5.80 -36.47
C LEU A 3 -23.33 5.44 -34.98
N HIS A 4 -23.03 4.18 -34.67
CA HIS A 4 -22.65 3.77 -33.32
C HIS A 4 -21.24 4.30 -33.06
N LEU A 5 -21.13 5.43 -32.35
CA LEU A 5 -19.87 5.79 -31.70
C LEU A 5 -19.70 4.85 -30.51
N LYS A 6 -18.80 3.86 -30.65
CA LYS A 6 -18.24 3.14 -29.52
C LYS A 6 -17.38 4.13 -28.73
N TYR A 7 -17.89 4.56 -27.58
CA TYR A 7 -17.07 5.25 -26.58
C TYR A 7 -16.02 4.26 -26.09
N TYR A 8 -14.78 4.40 -26.55
CA TYR A 8 -13.63 3.76 -25.93
C TYR A 8 -13.35 4.50 -24.62
N MET A 9 -13.92 4.01 -23.51
CA MET A 9 -13.44 4.37 -22.18
C MET A 9 -11.99 3.87 -22.07
N HIS A 10 -11.05 4.80 -22.04
CA HIS A 10 -9.65 4.51 -21.75
C HIS A 10 -9.57 3.91 -20.34
N VAL A 11 -9.33 2.60 -20.27
CA VAL A 11 -9.03 1.84 -19.06
C VAL A 11 -7.59 2.20 -18.68
N ILE A 12 -7.33 2.70 -17.47
CA ILE A 12 -5.98 3.08 -17.04
C ILE A 12 -5.76 2.67 -15.56
N PRO A 13 -4.72 1.88 -15.22
CA PRO A 13 -4.26 1.65 -13.84
C PRO A 13 -3.73 2.95 -13.25
N PHE A 14 -3.83 3.06 -11.94
CA PHE A 14 -3.54 4.33 -11.28
C PHE A 14 -2.25 4.29 -10.47
N ILE A 15 -1.34 5.21 -10.76
CA ILE A 15 -0.15 5.52 -9.97
C ILE A 15 -0.41 6.80 -9.18
N ARG A 16 0.08 6.81 -7.95
CA ARG A 16 0.24 8.00 -7.14
C ARG A 16 1.67 8.07 -6.60
N ALA A 17 2.42 9.09 -7.01
CA ALA A 17 3.71 9.42 -6.40
C ALA A 17 3.68 10.88 -5.96
N GLN A 18 4.05 11.17 -4.72
CA GLN A 18 4.27 12.55 -4.30
C GLN A 18 5.62 13.04 -4.80
N HIS A 19 5.62 14.10 -5.61
CA HIS A 19 6.81 14.87 -5.94
C HIS A 19 6.99 16.02 -4.94
N GLY A 20 8.09 16.03 -4.19
CA GLY A 20 8.70 17.23 -3.61
C GLY A 20 8.20 17.73 -2.24
N LEU A 21 9.19 17.96 -1.36
CA LEU A 21 9.25 18.86 -0.18
C LEU A 21 8.25 18.61 0.97
N LEU A 22 8.66 17.78 1.94
CA LEU A 22 8.12 17.73 3.30
C LEU A 22 9.12 18.35 4.32
N ASP A 23 9.79 19.44 3.98
CA ASP A 23 10.72 20.13 4.90
C ASP A 23 10.08 21.29 5.69
N GLU A 24 8.79 21.57 5.56
CA GLU A 24 8.13 22.68 6.29
C GLU A 24 6.94 22.26 7.18
N ALA A 25 6.95 21.05 7.72
CA ALA A 25 5.91 20.59 8.66
C ALA A 25 6.06 21.14 10.10
N GLN A 26 6.74 22.28 10.31
CA GLN A 26 6.83 22.89 11.64
C GLN A 26 5.76 23.96 11.91
N HIS A 27 5.10 24.58 10.92
CA HIS A 27 4.08 25.62 11.17
C HIS A 27 2.99 25.66 10.08
N VAL A 28 1.96 24.82 10.18
CA VAL A 28 0.70 25.02 9.44
C VAL A 28 -0.45 25.24 10.44
N PRO A 29 -1.17 26.38 10.38
CA PRO A 29 -2.30 26.64 11.27
C PRO A 29 -3.44 25.65 11.03
N VAL A 30 -4.13 25.30 12.10
CA VAL A 30 -5.36 24.48 12.08
C VAL A 30 -6.39 25.18 11.17
N GLY A 31 -6.59 24.65 9.96
CA GLY A 31 -7.60 25.14 9.02
C GLY A 31 -7.26 25.11 7.51
N ALA A 32 -6.08 24.64 7.07
CA ALA A 32 -5.70 24.71 5.67
C ALA A 32 -5.82 23.37 4.89
N THR A 33 -6.67 23.42 3.85
CA THR A 33 -6.76 22.58 2.63
C THR A 33 -6.87 21.06 2.78
N ALA A 34 -8.07 20.53 2.49
CA ALA A 34 -8.28 19.10 2.26
C ALA A 34 -7.37 18.61 1.13
N TYR A 35 -6.43 17.70 1.45
CA TYR A 35 -5.67 16.99 0.44
C TYR A 35 -6.61 16.10 -0.37
N VAL A 36 -6.88 16.47 -1.63
CA VAL A 36 -7.66 15.63 -2.55
C VAL A 36 -6.77 14.52 -3.08
N GLN A 37 -7.19 13.27 -2.91
CA GLN A 37 -6.50 12.09 -3.42
C GLN A 37 -6.66 12.00 -4.94
N ASN A 38 -5.69 12.53 -5.69
CA ASN A 38 -5.67 12.43 -7.15
C ASN A 38 -4.86 11.21 -7.60
N TRP A 39 -5.50 10.37 -8.39
CA TRP A 39 -4.91 9.20 -9.03
C TRP A 39 -4.56 9.52 -10.49
N CYS A 40 -3.37 9.15 -10.93
CA CYS A 40 -2.91 9.39 -12.31
C CYS A 40 -2.82 8.07 -13.07
N GLY A 41 -3.28 8.06 -14.32
CA GLY A 41 -3.15 6.89 -15.18
C GLY A 41 -1.69 6.55 -15.51
N ASP A 42 -1.31 5.27 -15.49
CA ASP A 42 0.08 4.83 -15.67
C ASP A 42 0.52 4.60 -17.14
N ILE A 43 -0.41 4.45 -18.09
CA ILE A 43 -0.17 4.10 -19.51
C ILE A 43 0.75 5.10 -20.23
N ALA A 44 0.71 6.37 -19.83
CA ALA A 44 1.57 7.43 -20.36
C ALA A 44 2.40 8.11 -19.26
N SER A 45 2.57 7.43 -18.13
CA SER A 45 3.33 8.00 -17.01
C SER A 45 4.83 7.92 -17.26
N SER A 46 5.58 8.90 -16.76
CA SER A 46 7.05 8.89 -16.78
C SER A 46 7.67 7.76 -15.95
N TYR A 47 6.85 7.01 -15.20
CA TYR A 47 7.28 5.90 -14.34
C TYR A 47 7.44 4.58 -15.09
N VAL A 48 6.96 4.52 -16.35
CA VAL A 48 7.16 3.39 -17.26
C VAL A 48 8.22 3.79 -18.29
N LEU A 49 9.35 3.08 -18.33
CA LEU A 49 10.36 3.29 -19.35
C LEU A 49 9.78 2.93 -20.72
N SER A 50 9.65 3.91 -21.63
CA SER A 50 9.10 3.70 -22.98
C SER A 50 10.10 2.98 -23.89
N ASN A 51 10.43 1.73 -23.59
CA ASN A 51 11.13 0.87 -24.55
C ASN A 51 10.09 0.09 -25.35
N THR A 52 10.37 -0.17 -26.64
CA THR A 52 9.47 -0.84 -27.59
C THR A 52 8.96 -2.21 -27.13
N ASP A 53 9.62 -2.85 -26.16
CA ASP A 53 9.23 -4.12 -25.52
C ASP A 53 8.21 -3.99 -24.36
N THR A 54 7.93 -2.78 -23.85
CA THR A 54 7.02 -2.62 -22.70
C THR A 54 5.55 -2.84 -23.06
N ASN A 55 5.19 -2.55 -24.31
CA ASN A 55 3.84 -2.78 -24.85
C ASN A 55 3.51 -4.26 -25.08
N THR A 56 4.50 -5.16 -25.08
CA THR A 56 4.28 -6.62 -25.19
C THR A 56 4.33 -7.35 -23.84
N LYS A 57 4.87 -6.70 -22.78
CA LYS A 57 5.07 -7.32 -21.46
C LYS A 57 3.93 -7.07 -20.47
N SER A 58 3.08 -6.07 -20.72
CA SER A 58 1.99 -5.72 -19.82
C SER A 58 0.73 -5.27 -20.55
N PHE A 59 -0.42 -5.54 -19.94
CA PHE A 59 -1.74 -5.22 -20.48
C PHE A 59 -2.58 -4.51 -19.45
N VAL A 60 -3.38 -3.56 -19.89
CA VAL A 60 -4.35 -2.90 -19.02
C VAL A 60 -5.73 -3.47 -19.30
N VAL A 61 -6.37 -3.96 -18.25
CA VAL A 61 -7.67 -4.63 -18.36
C VAL A 61 -8.59 -4.13 -17.25
N ARG A 62 -9.86 -3.95 -17.58
CA ARG A 62 -10.91 -3.62 -16.61
C ARG A 62 -11.44 -4.92 -16.00
N ALA A 63 -11.69 -4.92 -14.70
CA ALA A 63 -12.36 -6.02 -14.04
C ALA A 63 -13.80 -6.21 -14.59
N PRO A 64 -14.33 -7.44 -14.61
CA PRO A 64 -15.72 -7.69 -14.98
C PRO A 64 -16.66 -6.95 -14.03
N GLY A 65 -17.69 -6.31 -14.59
CA GLY A 65 -18.60 -5.44 -13.84
C GLY A 65 -19.68 -6.23 -13.11
N THR A 66 -19.48 -6.52 -11.82
CA THR A 66 -20.52 -7.22 -11.04
C THR A 66 -20.65 -6.85 -9.56
N LEU A 67 -19.84 -5.96 -8.97
CA LEU A 67 -19.97 -5.64 -7.54
C LEU A 67 -20.10 -4.13 -7.29
N GLN A 68 -21.29 -3.71 -6.88
CA GLN A 68 -21.62 -2.32 -6.53
C GLN A 68 -20.81 -1.81 -5.30
N SER A 69 -20.11 -2.70 -4.60
CA SER A 69 -19.31 -2.43 -3.41
C SER A 69 -17.82 -2.17 -3.66
N VAL A 70 -17.31 -2.34 -4.90
CA VAL A 70 -15.90 -2.12 -5.22
C VAL A 70 -15.71 -0.71 -5.78
N PRO A 71 -14.85 0.13 -5.17
CA PRO A 71 -14.58 1.46 -5.70
C PRO A 71 -13.98 1.40 -7.10
N GLU A 72 -14.48 2.26 -7.99
CA GLU A 72 -14.01 2.35 -9.37
C GLU A 72 -12.49 2.58 -9.45
N VAL A 73 -11.99 3.53 -8.65
CA VAL A 73 -10.58 3.89 -8.59
C VAL A 73 -10.01 3.47 -7.23
N PRO A 74 -8.86 2.75 -7.18
CA PRO A 74 -8.08 2.22 -8.30
C PRO A 74 -8.52 0.80 -8.74
N TYR A 75 -9.52 0.19 -8.12
CA TYR A 75 -9.71 -1.26 -8.13
C TYR A 75 -10.34 -1.83 -9.41
N MET A 76 -11.14 -1.08 -10.16
CA MET A 76 -11.82 -1.63 -11.35
C MET A 76 -10.91 -1.77 -12.57
N THR A 77 -9.66 -1.33 -12.48
CA THR A 77 -8.64 -1.44 -13.54
C THR A 77 -7.39 -2.10 -12.98
N ALA A 78 -6.79 -3.02 -13.74
CA ALA A 78 -5.52 -3.64 -13.40
C ALA A 78 -4.54 -3.54 -14.56
N ARG A 79 -3.25 -3.45 -14.22
CA ARG A 79 -2.19 -3.83 -15.13
C ARG A 79 -1.82 -5.28 -14.86
N ILE A 80 -1.78 -6.09 -15.93
CA ILE A 80 -1.35 -7.48 -15.95
C ILE A 80 0.08 -7.54 -16.49
N PHE A 81 0.93 -8.38 -15.91
CA PHE A 81 2.32 -8.61 -16.32
C PHE A 81 2.53 -10.10 -16.62
N GLN A 82 2.90 -10.42 -17.86
CA GLN A 82 3.23 -11.79 -18.28
C GLN A 82 4.72 -12.11 -18.22
N SER A 83 5.53 -11.09 -17.95
CA SER A 83 6.96 -11.21 -17.65
C SER A 83 7.32 -10.19 -16.58
N GLU A 84 8.58 -10.19 -16.15
CA GLU A 84 9.09 -9.15 -15.27
C GLU A 84 8.84 -7.74 -15.85
N PHE A 85 8.37 -6.83 -14.99
CA PHE A 85 8.09 -5.45 -15.31
C PHE A 85 8.46 -4.55 -14.12
N THR A 86 9.22 -3.49 -14.39
CA THR A 86 9.71 -2.57 -13.35
C THR A 86 9.16 -1.18 -13.55
N TYR A 87 8.61 -0.60 -12.49
CA TYR A 87 8.35 0.83 -12.38
C TYR A 87 9.54 1.53 -11.74
N THR A 88 9.86 2.71 -12.23
CA THR A 88 10.92 3.55 -11.67
C THR A 88 10.33 4.88 -11.20
N PHE A 89 10.45 5.17 -9.91
CA PHE A 89 9.96 6.41 -9.30
C PHE A 89 11.11 7.32 -8.91
N ASN A 90 11.08 8.56 -9.39
CA ASN A 90 11.95 9.61 -8.87
C ASN A 90 11.44 10.06 -7.49
N VAL A 91 12.24 9.84 -6.45
CA VAL A 91 11.89 10.14 -5.06
C VAL A 91 13.02 10.88 -4.37
N THR A 92 12.73 11.54 -3.25
CA THR A 92 13.79 12.00 -2.35
C THR A 92 14.32 10.83 -1.54
N PRO A 93 15.59 10.84 -1.09
CA PRO A 93 16.09 9.85 -0.15
C PRO A 93 15.24 9.76 1.14
N GLY A 94 15.37 8.65 1.87
CA GLY A 94 14.68 8.40 3.13
C GLY A 94 13.53 7.40 3.00
N PRO A 95 12.75 7.20 4.08
CA PRO A 95 11.71 6.18 4.11
C PRO A 95 10.50 6.55 3.25
N LYS A 96 9.90 5.52 2.66
CA LYS A 96 8.72 5.61 1.79
C LYS A 96 7.68 4.58 2.22
N PHE A 97 6.42 4.99 2.28
CA PHE A 97 5.32 4.05 2.19
C PHE A 97 5.17 3.60 0.74
N ILE A 98 5.11 2.28 0.55
CA ILE A 98 4.75 1.64 -0.72
C ILE A 98 3.43 0.92 -0.47
N ARG A 99 2.36 1.36 -1.14
CA ARG A 99 1.02 0.76 -1.04
C ARG A 99 0.65 0.08 -2.34
N LEU A 100 0.33 -1.19 -2.26
CA LEU A 100 -0.08 -2.01 -3.40
C LEU A 100 -1.55 -2.37 -3.25
N HIS A 101 -2.37 -1.93 -4.21
CA HIS A 101 -3.81 -2.18 -4.22
C HIS A 101 -4.14 -3.38 -5.10
N PHE A 102 -4.94 -4.30 -4.54
CA PHE A 102 -5.34 -5.53 -5.21
C PHE A 102 -6.85 -5.73 -5.16
N TYR A 103 -7.43 -5.98 -6.33
CA TYR A 103 -8.75 -6.54 -6.52
C TYR A 103 -8.61 -7.88 -7.25
N PRO A 104 -8.64 -9.02 -6.55
CA PRO A 104 -8.50 -10.33 -7.17
C PRO A 104 -9.79 -10.70 -7.93
N ALA A 105 -9.78 -10.46 -9.24
CA ALA A 105 -10.83 -10.85 -10.17
C ALA A 105 -10.23 -11.60 -11.37
N SER A 106 -11.07 -12.28 -12.15
CA SER A 106 -10.64 -12.79 -13.46
C SER A 106 -10.73 -11.66 -14.48
N TYR A 107 -9.59 -11.27 -15.05
CA TYR A 107 -9.48 -10.13 -15.96
C TYR A 107 -9.44 -10.61 -17.40
N PHE A 108 -10.57 -10.51 -18.11
CA PHE A 108 -10.68 -10.97 -19.50
C PHE A 108 -10.19 -12.43 -19.65
N ASP A 109 -9.10 -12.67 -20.38
CA ASP A 109 -8.51 -14.01 -20.60
C ASP A 109 -7.62 -14.50 -19.44
N PHE A 110 -7.43 -13.68 -18.40
CA PHE A 110 -6.59 -14.00 -17.25
C PHE A 110 -7.44 -14.48 -16.07
N ASN A 111 -7.48 -15.80 -15.87
CA ASN A 111 -8.17 -16.40 -14.72
C ASN A 111 -7.42 -16.07 -13.43
N ILE A 112 -8.13 -15.68 -12.36
CA ILE A 112 -7.52 -15.35 -11.06
C ILE A 112 -6.71 -16.52 -10.45
N SER A 113 -6.99 -17.77 -10.82
CA SER A 113 -6.22 -18.94 -10.39
C SER A 113 -4.76 -18.92 -10.87
N GLY A 114 -4.47 -18.22 -11.98
CA GLY A 114 -3.13 -18.05 -12.53
C GLY A 114 -2.36 -16.85 -11.97
N ALA A 115 -2.96 -16.05 -11.08
CA ALA A 115 -2.34 -14.85 -10.54
C ALA A 115 -1.36 -15.19 -9.40
N PHE A 116 -0.11 -15.44 -9.75
CA PHE A 116 0.99 -15.68 -8.83
C PHE A 116 2.06 -14.62 -9.05
N LEU A 117 2.20 -13.70 -8.09
CA LEU A 117 3.14 -12.58 -8.22
C LEU A 117 4.20 -12.58 -7.13
N SER A 118 5.39 -12.16 -7.53
CA SER A 118 6.42 -11.65 -6.64
C SER A 118 6.58 -10.16 -6.91
N VAL A 119 6.84 -9.40 -5.85
CA VAL A 119 7.08 -7.96 -5.92
C VAL A 119 8.34 -7.65 -5.13
N SER A 120 9.28 -6.96 -5.76
CA SER A 120 10.47 -6.44 -5.10
C SER A 120 10.54 -4.93 -5.19
N ALA A 121 11.07 -4.30 -4.15
CA ALA A 121 11.38 -2.88 -4.10
C ALA A 121 12.88 -2.74 -3.81
N SER A 122 13.65 -2.30 -4.80
CA SER A 122 15.12 -2.29 -4.74
C SER A 122 15.67 -3.68 -4.34
N ASN A 123 16.35 -3.80 -3.20
CA ASN A 123 16.93 -5.05 -2.67
C ASN A 123 15.97 -5.88 -1.81
N PHE A 124 14.73 -5.42 -1.59
CA PHE A 124 13.75 -6.11 -0.76
C PHE A 124 12.77 -6.92 -1.58
N THR A 125 12.48 -8.14 -1.13
CA THR A 125 11.32 -8.89 -1.62
C THR A 125 10.13 -8.57 -0.73
N LEU A 126 9.16 -7.81 -1.24
CA LEU A 126 7.95 -7.42 -0.51
C LEU A 126 6.89 -8.53 -0.53
N LEU A 127 6.79 -9.21 -1.67
CA LEU A 127 5.87 -10.33 -1.89
C LEU A 127 6.60 -11.42 -2.68
N HIS A 128 6.38 -12.68 -2.31
CA HIS A 128 6.96 -13.83 -3.01
C HIS A 128 5.92 -14.92 -3.21
N ASN A 129 5.70 -15.32 -4.46
CA ASN A 129 4.70 -16.34 -4.83
C ASN A 129 3.31 -16.05 -4.21
N PHE A 130 2.96 -14.76 -4.14
CA PHE A 130 1.77 -14.25 -3.49
C PHE A 130 0.53 -14.56 -4.34
N ARG A 131 -0.61 -14.78 -3.68
CA ARG A 131 -1.93 -14.91 -4.31
C ARG A 131 -2.90 -13.95 -3.65
N ALA A 132 -3.26 -12.90 -4.38
CA ALA A 132 -4.19 -11.89 -3.87
C ALA A 132 -5.57 -12.47 -3.55
N SER A 133 -6.03 -13.47 -4.30
CA SER A 133 -7.31 -14.15 -4.04
C SER A 133 -7.34 -14.86 -2.68
N LEU A 134 -6.31 -15.65 -2.36
CA LEU A 134 -6.25 -16.33 -1.06
C LEU A 134 -6.20 -15.36 0.12
N ASN A 135 -5.51 -14.22 -0.06
CA ASN A 135 -5.49 -13.18 0.95
C ASN A 135 -6.90 -12.59 1.13
N ALA A 136 -7.52 -12.11 0.04
CA ALA A 136 -8.88 -11.57 0.07
C ALA A 136 -9.92 -12.52 0.68
N ASP A 137 -9.84 -13.83 0.37
CA ASP A 137 -10.70 -14.85 0.96
C ASP A 137 -10.47 -14.98 2.48
N TYR A 138 -9.21 -14.96 2.93
CA TYR A 138 -8.86 -15.06 4.34
C TYR A 138 -9.34 -13.87 5.17
N ILE A 139 -9.16 -12.64 4.67
CA ILE A 139 -9.65 -11.41 5.34
C ILE A 139 -11.10 -11.07 4.99
N ASN A 140 -11.77 -11.88 4.16
CA ASN A 140 -13.16 -11.74 3.74
C ASN A 140 -13.53 -10.33 3.21
N VAL A 141 -12.70 -9.79 2.31
CA VAL A 141 -12.97 -8.52 1.63
C VAL A 141 -12.78 -8.65 0.12
N PRO A 142 -13.56 -7.93 -0.70
CA PRO A 142 -13.46 -8.03 -2.15
C PRO A 142 -12.15 -7.44 -2.69
N TYR A 143 -11.57 -6.45 -2.01
CA TYR A 143 -10.32 -5.79 -2.38
C TYR A 143 -9.55 -5.38 -1.13
N PHE A 144 -8.25 -5.18 -1.25
CA PHE A 144 -7.41 -4.76 -0.14
C PHE A 144 -6.16 -4.01 -0.62
N MET A 145 -5.42 -3.47 0.34
CA MET A 145 -4.15 -2.79 0.13
C MET A 145 -3.11 -3.40 1.08
N LYS A 146 -1.90 -3.61 0.58
CA LYS A 146 -0.72 -3.93 1.41
C LYS A 146 0.19 -2.73 1.48
N GLU A 147 0.58 -2.34 2.70
CA GLU A 147 1.46 -1.20 2.95
C GLU A 147 2.81 -1.69 3.46
N PHE A 148 3.88 -1.23 2.82
CA PHE A 148 5.26 -1.50 3.20
C PHE A 148 5.98 -0.18 3.49
N ILE A 149 7.01 -0.25 4.32
CA ILE A 149 7.96 0.84 4.56
C ILE A 149 9.32 0.37 4.08
N VAL A 150 9.91 1.13 3.16
CA VAL A 150 11.23 0.87 2.59
C VAL A 150 12.06 2.15 2.63
N HIS A 151 13.31 2.05 3.05
CA HIS A 151 14.25 3.17 2.97
C HIS A 151 14.90 3.22 1.59
N VAL A 152 14.88 4.41 0.96
CA VAL A 152 15.53 4.64 -0.33
C VAL A 152 16.76 5.52 -0.10
N SER A 153 17.97 4.98 -0.30
CA SER A 153 19.21 5.74 -0.09
C SER A 153 19.48 6.78 -1.20
N GLY A 154 18.96 6.54 -2.40
CA GLY A 154 19.17 7.37 -3.57
C GLY A 154 17.93 8.17 -4.00
N SER A 155 17.91 8.59 -5.26
CA SER A 155 16.80 9.33 -5.87
C SER A 155 15.82 8.47 -6.67
N LEU A 156 16.04 7.16 -6.69
CA LEU A 156 15.27 6.21 -7.49
C LEU A 156 14.76 5.07 -6.62
N LEU A 157 13.45 4.79 -6.73
CA LEU A 157 12.82 3.58 -6.23
C LEU A 157 12.40 2.73 -7.42
N GLU A 158 12.93 1.50 -7.49
CA GLU A 158 12.55 0.51 -8.49
C GLU A 158 11.61 -0.51 -7.86
N LEU A 159 10.41 -0.66 -8.45
CA LEU A 159 9.39 -1.59 -8.00
C LEU A 159 9.13 -2.60 -9.12
N THR A 160 9.59 -3.83 -8.94
CA THR A 160 9.54 -4.88 -9.94
C THR A 160 8.45 -5.90 -9.62
N PHE A 161 7.59 -6.17 -10.58
CA PHE A 161 6.56 -7.20 -10.55
C PHE A 161 6.99 -8.36 -11.44
N ALA A 162 6.99 -9.57 -10.92
CA ALA A 162 7.35 -10.76 -11.66
C ALA A 162 6.29 -11.86 -11.47
N PRO A 163 5.78 -12.47 -12.55
CA PRO A 163 4.98 -13.69 -12.43
C PRO A 163 5.84 -14.86 -11.94
N SER A 164 5.21 -15.82 -11.27
CA SER A 164 5.88 -17.04 -10.82
C SER A 164 6.32 -17.91 -12.01
N TYR A 165 7.59 -18.31 -12.04
CA TYR A 165 8.14 -19.21 -13.06
C TYR A 165 7.61 -20.66 -12.96
N ASN A 166 6.89 -20.99 -11.87
CA ASN A 166 6.45 -22.36 -11.59
C ASN A 166 5.19 -22.77 -12.36
N ALA A 167 4.49 -21.84 -13.01
CA ALA A 167 3.30 -22.14 -13.81
C ALA A 167 3.38 -21.43 -15.17
N ARG A 168 3.06 -22.16 -16.25
CA ARG A 168 3.21 -21.67 -17.64
C ARG A 168 2.37 -20.43 -17.95
N ASP A 169 1.20 -20.34 -17.33
CA ASP A 169 0.24 -19.25 -17.56
C ASP A 169 0.16 -18.31 -16.34
N ALA A 170 1.21 -18.31 -15.50
CA ALA A 170 1.28 -17.39 -14.38
C ALA A 170 1.39 -15.95 -14.87
N TYR A 171 0.69 -15.05 -14.18
CA TYR A 171 0.81 -13.62 -14.39
C TYR A 171 0.86 -12.90 -13.05
N ALA A 172 1.47 -11.72 -13.06
CA ALA A 172 1.35 -10.77 -11.96
C ALA A 172 0.35 -9.67 -12.33
N PHE A 173 -0.20 -8.99 -11.33
CA PHE A 173 -1.05 -7.83 -11.57
C PHE A 173 -1.02 -6.85 -10.42
N VAL A 174 -1.44 -5.61 -10.70
CA VAL A 174 -1.67 -4.58 -9.68
C VAL A 174 -2.78 -3.63 -10.15
N ASN A 175 -3.62 -3.17 -9.23
CA ASN A 175 -4.69 -2.23 -9.54
C ASN A 175 -4.28 -0.77 -9.34
N GLY A 176 -3.52 -0.52 -8.27
CA GLY A 176 -2.97 0.79 -7.96
C GLY A 176 -1.70 0.71 -7.14
N ILE A 177 -0.82 1.69 -7.32
CA ILE A 177 0.42 1.84 -6.58
C ILE A 177 0.45 3.24 -5.97
N GLU A 178 0.68 3.34 -4.66
CA GLU A 178 1.03 4.62 -4.02
C GLU A 178 2.46 4.58 -3.48
N VAL A 179 3.23 5.64 -3.76
CA VAL A 179 4.54 5.91 -3.16
C VAL A 179 4.46 7.25 -2.44
N VAL A 180 4.59 7.22 -1.10
CA VAL A 180 4.38 8.38 -0.23
C VAL A 180 5.59 8.56 0.69
N SER A 181 6.11 9.78 0.79
CA SER A 181 7.21 10.08 1.71
C SER A 181 6.80 9.93 3.17
N MET A 182 7.68 9.35 3.98
CA MET A 182 7.51 9.20 5.41
C MET A 182 8.57 10.06 6.14
N PRO A 183 8.23 10.72 7.25
CA PRO A 183 9.23 11.34 8.12
C PRO A 183 10.20 10.30 8.69
N LEU A 184 11.48 10.67 8.85
CA LEU A 184 12.53 9.77 9.34
C LEU A 184 12.19 9.14 10.70
N ASP A 185 11.74 9.97 11.65
CA ASP A 185 11.55 9.57 13.04
C ASP A 185 10.10 9.20 13.39
N LEU A 186 9.30 8.75 12.42
CA LEU A 186 7.89 8.43 12.68
C LEU A 186 7.70 7.12 13.44
N TYR A 187 8.42 6.06 13.05
CA TYR A 187 8.29 4.72 13.64
C TYR A 187 9.62 4.14 14.11
N ILE A 188 10.73 4.53 13.48
CA ILE A 188 12.07 4.10 13.85
C ILE A 188 12.86 5.38 14.09
N HIS A 189 13.42 5.52 15.28
CA HIS A 189 14.21 6.68 15.64
C HIS A 189 15.68 6.38 15.34
N SER A 190 16.17 6.76 14.15
CA SER A 190 17.54 6.51 13.67
C SER A 190 18.03 5.04 13.69
N ASP A 191 19.16 4.79 13.02
CA ASP A 191 19.78 3.46 12.94
C ASP A 191 20.34 2.97 14.30
N ASP A 192 20.51 3.88 15.27
CA ASP A 192 21.20 3.60 16.53
C ASP A 192 20.27 3.55 17.76
N ALA A 193 18.95 3.73 17.61
CA ALA A 193 18.05 3.56 18.75
C ALA A 193 17.75 2.08 19.02
N PRO A 194 18.14 1.56 20.20
CA PRO A 194 17.81 0.20 20.57
C PRO A 194 16.32 0.09 20.90
N LEU A 195 15.68 -0.96 20.37
CA LEU A 195 14.36 -1.38 20.80
C LEU A 195 14.49 -2.53 21.81
N PRO A 196 13.67 -2.54 22.88
CA PRO A 196 13.66 -3.66 23.82
C PRO A 196 13.14 -4.92 23.13
N PHE A 197 13.86 -6.04 23.26
CA PHE A 197 13.31 -7.32 22.87
C PHE A 197 12.35 -7.81 23.97
N VAL A 198 11.05 -7.80 23.68
CA VAL A 198 10.02 -8.16 24.66
C VAL A 198 10.27 -9.58 25.20
N GLY A 199 10.33 -9.71 26.53
CA GLY A 199 10.61 -10.97 27.22
C GLY A 199 12.10 -11.27 27.41
N HIS A 200 13.00 -10.37 26.99
CA HIS A 200 14.44 -10.53 27.07
C HIS A 200 15.15 -9.19 27.35
N ASP A 201 15.21 -8.80 28.61
CA ASP A 201 15.65 -7.46 29.05
C ASP A 201 17.11 -7.09 28.69
N THR A 202 17.93 -8.07 28.29
CA THR A 202 19.36 -7.85 28.02
C THR A 202 19.71 -7.70 26.53
N ASN A 203 18.77 -7.96 25.62
CA ASN A 203 19.08 -8.03 24.18
C ASN A 203 18.34 -6.92 23.41
N PRO A 204 19.03 -5.84 23.01
CA PRO A 204 18.44 -4.83 22.15
C PRO A 204 18.27 -5.36 20.71
N VAL A 205 17.21 -4.91 20.05
CA VAL A 205 16.99 -5.09 18.60
C VAL A 205 17.16 -3.73 17.93
N TYR A 206 17.79 -3.74 16.76
CA TYR A 206 17.98 -2.56 15.94
C TYR A 206 17.23 -2.73 14.63
N ILE A 207 16.56 -1.67 14.19
CA ILE A 207 15.96 -1.63 12.85
C ILE A 207 16.74 -0.60 12.06
N TYR A 208 17.56 -1.08 11.14
CA TYR A 208 18.39 -0.23 10.30
C TYR A 208 17.67 0.15 9.00
N ASN A 209 18.21 1.13 8.31
CA ASN A 209 17.76 1.55 6.98
C ASN A 209 17.83 0.44 5.91
N ASP A 210 18.53 -0.68 6.17
CA ASP A 210 18.52 -1.87 5.31
C ASP A 210 17.41 -2.87 5.66
N SER A 211 16.45 -2.48 6.50
CA SER A 211 15.25 -3.26 6.85
C SER A 211 14.01 -2.70 6.13
N ALA A 212 13.09 -3.61 5.77
CA ALA A 212 11.77 -3.27 5.28
C ALA A 212 10.70 -3.77 6.26
N MET A 213 9.61 -3.02 6.38
CA MET A 213 8.48 -3.38 7.26
C MET A 213 7.19 -3.52 6.47
N GLU A 214 6.31 -4.42 6.90
CA GLU A 214 4.92 -4.51 6.44
C GLU A 214 3.98 -4.02 7.56
N CYS A 215 3.06 -3.11 7.24
CA CYS A 215 2.03 -2.73 8.18
C CYS A 215 0.90 -3.77 8.18
N LEU A 216 0.75 -4.50 9.29
CA LEU A 216 -0.32 -5.47 9.48
C LEU A 216 -1.59 -4.84 10.07
N HIS A 217 -1.40 -3.98 11.08
CA HIS A 217 -2.49 -3.29 11.77
C HIS A 217 -2.12 -1.85 12.08
N ARG A 218 -3.10 -0.95 12.01
CA ARG A 218 -3.01 0.44 12.45
C ARG A 218 -4.34 0.84 13.08
N LEU A 219 -4.34 0.99 14.40
CA LEU A 219 -5.58 1.12 15.18
C LEU A 219 -5.66 2.48 15.89
N ASN A 220 -6.83 3.09 15.85
CA ASN A 220 -7.20 4.22 16.71
C ASN A 220 -7.94 3.69 17.94
N VAL A 221 -7.18 3.29 18.96
CA VAL A 221 -7.73 2.61 20.15
C VAL A 221 -8.74 3.48 20.88
N GLY A 222 -9.97 2.99 21.02
CA GLY A 222 -11.08 3.70 21.66
C GLY A 222 -11.64 4.88 20.86
N GLY A 223 -11.15 5.10 19.63
CA GLY A 223 -11.56 6.19 18.75
C GLY A 223 -12.27 5.70 17.50
N GLU A 224 -12.78 6.64 16.71
CA GLU A 224 -13.42 6.35 15.42
C GLU A 224 -12.38 6.10 14.32
N LYS A 225 -12.83 5.46 13.22
CA LYS A 225 -12.00 5.24 12.04
C LYS A 225 -11.50 6.56 11.43
N ILE A 226 -10.19 6.68 11.26
CA ILE A 226 -9.58 7.82 10.55
C ILE A 226 -9.27 7.38 9.12
N THR A 227 -10.01 7.94 8.16
CA THR A 227 -9.78 7.69 6.73
C THR A 227 -8.54 8.43 6.23
N PRO A 228 -7.93 8.02 5.09
CA PRO A 228 -6.76 8.69 4.52
C PRO A 228 -6.88 10.21 4.34
N LYS A 229 -8.10 10.71 4.11
CA LYS A 229 -8.40 12.14 3.98
C LYS A 229 -8.12 12.95 5.25
N TYR A 230 -8.28 12.32 6.41
CA TYR A 230 -8.16 12.96 7.72
C TYR A 230 -6.85 12.57 8.45
N ASP A 231 -5.94 11.87 7.77
CA ASP A 231 -4.59 11.62 8.29
C ASP A 231 -3.69 12.86 8.12
N THR A 232 -2.54 12.86 8.78
CA THR A 232 -1.57 13.95 8.81
C THR A 232 -0.68 13.98 7.56
N GLY A 233 -1.30 13.98 6.36
CA GLY A 233 -0.62 14.13 5.08
C GLY A 233 0.03 12.85 4.50
N MET A 234 -0.01 11.73 5.23
CA MET A 234 0.56 10.44 4.79
C MET A 234 -0.49 9.47 4.23
N PHE A 235 -1.78 9.84 4.28
CA PHE A 235 -2.90 9.06 3.73
C PHE A 235 -3.02 7.66 4.34
N ARG A 236 -2.66 7.50 5.61
CA ARG A 236 -2.85 6.25 6.36
C ARG A 236 -4.31 6.10 6.75
N THR A 237 -4.77 4.85 6.88
CA THR A 237 -6.05 4.53 7.52
C THR A 237 -5.79 4.06 8.94
N TRP A 238 -6.53 4.58 9.91
CA TRP A 238 -6.56 4.07 11.27
C TRP A 238 -7.91 3.41 11.51
N ASP A 239 -7.91 2.10 11.73
CA ASP A 239 -9.13 1.34 11.99
C ASP A 239 -9.51 1.37 13.47
N THR A 240 -10.76 1.07 13.77
CA THR A 240 -11.23 0.88 15.14
C THR A 240 -10.61 -0.39 15.72
N ASP A 241 -10.35 -0.43 17.03
CA ASP A 241 -9.78 -1.59 17.72
C ASP A 241 -10.83 -2.65 18.13
N GLU A 242 -12.12 -2.35 17.98
CA GLU A 242 -13.25 -3.17 18.46
C GLU A 242 -13.15 -4.66 18.09
N VAL A 243 -12.74 -4.97 16.86
CA VAL A 243 -12.65 -6.35 16.36
C VAL A 243 -11.45 -7.14 16.89
N TYR A 244 -10.51 -6.46 17.57
CA TYR A 244 -9.30 -7.04 18.15
C TYR A 244 -9.43 -7.25 19.67
N ILE A 245 -10.50 -6.77 20.29
CA ILE A 245 -10.74 -6.94 21.72
C ILE A 245 -11.15 -8.40 21.99
N LEU A 246 -10.32 -9.11 22.75
CA LEU A 246 -10.61 -10.45 23.24
C LEU A 246 -11.26 -10.39 24.63
N GLY A 247 -12.38 -11.09 24.81
CA GLY A 247 -13.06 -11.24 26.10
C GLY A 247 -14.44 -10.57 26.18
N ALA A 248 -15.13 -10.73 27.32
CA ALA A 248 -16.54 -10.31 27.50
C ALA A 248 -16.75 -8.80 27.75
N ASN A 249 -15.69 -7.99 27.70
CA ASN A 249 -15.75 -6.54 27.94
C ASN A 249 -15.91 -5.72 26.65
N VAL A 250 -16.37 -6.35 25.57
CA VAL A 250 -16.92 -5.63 24.42
C VAL A 250 -17.99 -4.69 24.98
N TYR A 251 -17.95 -3.40 24.61
CA TYR A 251 -18.87 -2.32 25.05
C TYR A 251 -18.59 -1.57 26.36
N LEU A 252 -17.48 -1.78 27.06
CA LEU A 252 -17.06 -0.80 28.09
C LEU A 252 -16.43 0.42 27.40
N GLN A 253 -17.27 1.33 26.91
CA GLN A 253 -16.79 2.64 26.49
C GLN A 253 -16.26 3.40 27.71
N PRO A 254 -15.00 3.88 27.70
CA PRO A 254 -14.50 4.74 28.75
C PRO A 254 -15.35 6.01 28.78
N SER A 255 -16.22 6.12 29.79
CA SER A 255 -17.06 7.32 29.96
C SER A 255 -16.25 8.57 30.33
N ASN A 256 -14.98 8.39 30.67
CA ASN A 256 -14.09 9.45 31.08
C ASN A 256 -12.75 9.40 30.33
N MET A 257 -12.67 10.10 29.20
CA MET A 257 -11.44 10.26 28.40
C MET A 257 -10.37 11.14 29.08
N SER A 258 -10.65 11.71 30.26
CA SER A 258 -9.65 12.44 31.05
C SER A 258 -8.84 11.55 32.00
N MET A 259 -9.14 10.25 32.06
CA MET A 259 -8.33 9.31 32.82
C MET A 259 -6.97 9.13 32.14
N PRO A 260 -5.85 9.48 32.80
CA PRO A 260 -4.54 9.16 32.27
C PRO A 260 -4.41 7.64 32.19
N VAL A 261 -3.95 7.15 31.03
CA VAL A 261 -3.54 5.74 30.89
C VAL A 261 -2.30 5.55 31.76
N LEU A 262 -2.51 4.96 32.94
CA LEU A 262 -1.42 4.61 33.84
C LEU A 262 -0.82 3.29 33.33
N TYR A 263 0.33 3.39 32.67
CA TYR A 263 1.17 2.22 32.48
C TYR A 263 1.63 1.76 33.87
N ALA A 264 1.54 0.46 34.14
CA ALA A 264 2.12 -0.09 35.36
C ALA A 264 3.61 0.23 35.33
N ASP A 265 4.09 1.03 36.29
CA ASP A 265 5.51 1.21 36.48
C ASP A 265 6.14 -0.18 36.63
N ASN A 266 7.11 -0.47 35.75
CA ASN A 266 7.84 -1.72 35.76
C ASN A 266 8.36 -1.98 37.17
N ASN A 267 7.83 -3.02 37.81
CA ASN A 267 8.40 -3.54 39.03
C ASN A 267 9.70 -4.27 38.69
N ARG A 268 10.79 -3.51 38.79
CA ARG A 268 12.21 -3.90 38.99
C ARG A 268 12.94 -4.63 37.88
#